data_AF-A0A2U9ILW4-F1
#
_entry.id   AF-A0A2U9ILW4-F1
#
_cell.length_a   1.000
_cell.length_b   1.000
_cell.length_c   1.000
_cell.angle_alpha   90.00
_cell.angle_beta   90.00
_cell.angle_gamma   90.00
#
_symmetry.space_group_name_H-M   'P 1'
#
loop_
_entity.id
_entity.type
_entity.pdbx_description
1 polymer ?
#
loop_
_entity_poly.entity_id
_entity_poly.type
_entity_poly.pdbx_seq_one_letter_code
_entity_poly.pdbx_strand_id
1 'polypeptide(L)'
;MQNIIESLKNKNVEEFLRSVSSLLPPSDDISISLIKLGPHEYVLDRKGVSLVSTSLDEYLPYLSSNEKRIDYTQIPKAVKDRILQDYKNILKQLYDILSAFSRREKDYAQIVQQLGELLNENK
;
A
#
# COMPACT_ATOMS: atom_id res chain seq x y z
N MET A 1 -9.49 8.83 8.53
CA MET A 1 -9.38 7.49 9.18
C MET A 1 -10.68 6.70 9.15
N GLN A 2 -11.84 7.32 9.36
CA GLN A 2 -13.14 6.62 9.35
C GLN A 2 -13.42 5.85 8.05
N ASN A 3 -13.06 6.40 6.89
CA ASN A 3 -13.19 5.73 5.58
C ASN A 3 -12.37 4.43 5.48
N ILE A 4 -11.20 4.35 6.14
CA ILE A 4 -10.39 3.13 6.18
C ILE A 4 -11.11 2.06 7.01
N ILE A 5 -11.67 2.44 8.16
CA ILE A 5 -12.42 1.51 9.03
C ILE A 5 -13.67 1.01 8.31
N GLU A 6 -14.41 1.91 7.69
CA GLU A 6 -15.67 1.60 6.99
C GLU A 6 -15.42 0.70 5.77
N SER A 7 -14.42 1.00 4.96
CA SER A 7 -14.04 0.15 3.82
C SER A 7 -13.59 -1.24 4.25
N LEU A 8 -12.86 -1.38 5.37
CA LEU A 8 -12.52 -2.68 5.94
C LEU A 8 -13.75 -3.45 6.44
N LYS A 9 -14.71 -2.79 7.11
CA LYS A 9 -15.98 -3.41 7.56
C LYS A 9 -16.80 -3.90 6.38
N ASN A 10 -16.89 -3.11 5.32
CA ASN A 10 -17.63 -3.42 4.10
C ASN A 10 -16.85 -4.37 3.16
N LYS A 11 -15.61 -4.74 3.50
CA LYS A 11 -14.69 -5.53 2.67
C LYS A 11 -14.45 -4.92 1.27
N ASN A 12 -14.53 -3.59 1.18
CA ASN A 12 -14.30 -2.85 -0.07
C ASN A 12 -12.81 -2.51 -0.21
N VAL A 13 -12.07 -3.38 -0.89
CA VAL A 13 -10.62 -3.22 -1.09
C VAL A 13 -10.27 -1.98 -1.90
N GLU A 14 -11.09 -1.61 -2.88
CA GLU A 14 -10.78 -0.51 -3.78
C GLU A 14 -10.81 0.83 -3.03
N GLU A 15 -11.84 1.01 -2.21
CA GLU A 15 -11.99 2.19 -1.36
C GLU A 15 -10.95 2.23 -0.23
N PHE A 16 -10.60 1.07 0.32
CA PHE A 16 -9.49 0.94 1.28
C PHE A 16 -8.18 1.42 0.66
N LEU A 17 -7.81 0.89 -0.51
CA LEU A 17 -6.55 1.25 -1.18
C LEU A 17 -6.53 2.72 -1.64
N ARG A 18 -7.67 3.28 -2.09
CA ARG A 18 -7.79 4.71 -2.40
C ARG A 18 -7.57 5.57 -1.16
N SER A 19 -8.16 5.18 -0.03
CA SER A 19 -8.01 5.89 1.23
C SER A 19 -6.56 5.84 1.72
N VAL A 20 -5.90 4.67 1.65
CA VAL A 20 -4.48 4.52 2.00
C VAL A 20 -3.60 5.38 1.08
N SER A 21 -3.82 5.33 -0.23
CA SER A 21 -3.05 6.10 -1.23
C SER A 21 -3.16 7.61 -1.01
N SER A 22 -4.34 8.11 -0.64
CA SER A 22 -4.55 9.54 -0.34
C SER A 22 -3.79 10.07 0.87
N LEU A 23 -3.33 9.18 1.76
CA LEU A 23 -2.56 9.54 2.94
C LEU A 23 -1.05 9.52 2.68
N LEU A 24 -0.60 8.95 1.56
CA LEU A 24 0.82 8.91 1.24
C LEU A 24 1.36 10.33 0.98
N PRO A 25 2.59 10.61 1.43
CA PRO A 25 3.22 11.89 1.17
C PRO A 25 3.45 12.12 -0.33
N PRO A 26 3.67 13.37 -0.78
CA PRO A 26 3.90 13.72 -2.17
C PRO A 26 5.31 13.30 -2.62
N SER A 27 5.59 12.00 -2.63
CA SER A 27 6.82 11.38 -3.10
C SER A 27 6.49 10.27 -4.08
N ASP A 28 7.28 10.19 -5.14
CA ASP A 28 7.21 9.10 -6.12
C ASP A 28 8.19 7.96 -5.78
N ASP A 29 9.04 8.13 -4.75
CA ASP A 29 10.06 7.16 -4.31
C ASP A 29 9.54 6.20 -3.23
N ILE A 30 8.28 6.34 -2.82
CA ILE A 30 7.69 5.61 -1.71
C ILE A 30 6.48 4.82 -2.20
N SER A 31 6.48 3.54 -1.90
CA SER A 31 5.36 2.64 -2.15
C SER A 31 5.14 1.70 -0.97
N ILE A 32 3.90 1.25 -0.82
CA ILE A 32 3.51 0.18 0.11
C ILE A 32 3.42 -1.12 -0.70
N SER A 33 4.11 -2.16 -0.23
CA SER A 33 3.95 -3.50 -0.80
C SER A 33 2.62 -4.09 -0.33
N LEU A 34 1.76 -4.46 -1.29
CA LEU A 34 0.46 -5.06 -1.03
C LEU A 34 0.55 -6.58 -0.98
N ILE A 35 1.17 -7.17 -2.00
CA ILE A 35 1.40 -8.61 -2.08
C ILE A 35 2.50 -8.95 -3.08
N LYS A 36 3.29 -9.98 -2.77
CA LYS A 36 4.24 -10.59 -3.69
C LYS A 36 3.80 -12.00 -4.09
N LEU A 37 3.75 -12.25 -5.39
CA LEU A 37 3.34 -13.49 -6.04
C LEU A 37 4.43 -13.93 -7.02
N GLY A 38 5.50 -14.55 -6.50
CA GLY A 38 6.65 -14.96 -7.29
C GLY A 38 7.35 -13.75 -7.92
N PRO A 39 7.43 -13.67 -9.27
CA PRO A 39 8.06 -12.53 -9.96
C PRO A 39 7.18 -11.27 -9.96
N HIS A 40 5.90 -11.37 -9.58
CA HIS A 40 4.97 -10.25 -9.62
C HIS A 40 4.73 -9.68 -8.22
N GLU A 41 4.80 -8.36 -8.08
CA GLU A 41 4.51 -7.66 -6.84
C GLU A 41 3.51 -6.54 -7.09
N TYR A 42 2.44 -6.52 -6.31
CA TYR A 42 1.49 -5.42 -6.30
C TYR A 42 1.95 -4.40 -5.28
N VAL A 43 2.09 -3.17 -5.73
CA VAL A 43 2.52 -2.03 -4.91
C VAL A 43 1.48 -0.92 -5.01
N LEU A 44 1.37 -0.14 -3.95
CA LEU A 44 0.49 1.03 -3.85
C LEU A 44 1.35 2.26 -3.61
N ASP A 45 1.20 3.26 -4.47
CA ASP A 45 1.79 4.58 -4.28
C ASP A 45 0.69 5.65 -4.27
N ARG A 46 1.09 6.93 -4.29
CA ARG A 46 0.19 8.09 -4.39
C ARG A 46 -0.69 8.11 -5.65
N LYS A 47 -0.22 7.52 -6.74
CA LYS A 47 -0.88 7.52 -8.06
C LYS A 47 -1.82 6.32 -8.22
N GLY A 48 -1.74 5.34 -7.33
CA GLY A 48 -2.64 4.18 -7.29
C GLY A 48 -1.87 2.87 -7.24
N VAL A 49 -2.45 1.81 -7.80
CA VAL A 49 -1.86 0.46 -7.74
C VAL A 49 -1.04 0.18 -8.99
N SER A 50 0.18 -0.30 -8.81
CA SER A 50 1.00 -0.82 -9.90
C SER A 50 1.40 -2.28 -9.65
N LEU A 51 1.59 -2.99 -10.75
CA LEU A 51 2.10 -4.35 -10.80
C LEU A 51 3.56 -4.29 -11.29
N VAL A 52 4.48 -4.61 -10.41
CA VAL A 52 5.91 -4.74 -10.71
C VAL A 52 6.18 -6.20 -11.06
N SER A 53 6.77 -6.44 -12.22
CA SER A 53 7.19 -7.78 -12.65
C SER A 53 8.70 -7.81 -12.74
N THR A 54 9.33 -8.69 -11.97
CA THR A 54 10.78 -8.87 -11.96
C THR A 54 11.14 -10.15 -12.69
N SER A 55 11.97 -10.02 -13.72
CA SER A 55 12.53 -11.13 -14.49
C SER A 55 14.05 -11.17 -14.34
N LEU A 56 14.59 -12.39 -14.36
CA LEU A 56 15.99 -12.62 -14.68
C LEU A 56 16.08 -12.64 -16.20
N ASP A 57 16.84 -11.71 -16.76
CA ASP A 57 17.09 -11.74 -18.19
C ASP A 57 18.04 -12.91 -18.48
N GLU A 58 17.59 -13.85 -19.32
CA GLU A 58 18.44 -14.95 -19.75
C GLU A 58 19.74 -14.40 -20.34
N TYR A 59 20.87 -14.96 -19.90
CA TYR A 59 22.24 -14.60 -20.33
C TYR A 59 22.78 -13.26 -19.83
N LEU A 60 22.10 -12.57 -18.92
CA LEU A 60 22.60 -11.35 -18.28
C LEU A 60 22.56 -11.44 -16.74
N PRO A 61 23.60 -10.97 -16.02
CA PRO A 61 23.59 -10.94 -14.55
C PRO A 61 22.77 -9.77 -13.98
N TYR A 62 21.74 -9.33 -14.70
CA TYR A 62 20.92 -8.16 -14.36
C TYR A 62 19.48 -8.60 -14.08
N LEU A 63 18.89 -8.02 -13.04
CA LEU A 63 17.46 -8.12 -12.77
C LEU A 63 16.76 -6.98 -13.48
N SER A 64 15.80 -7.30 -14.34
CA SER A 64 14.94 -6.33 -15.01
C SER A 64 13.60 -6.29 -14.29
N SER A 65 13.09 -5.08 -14.04
CA SER A 65 11.76 -4.88 -13.44
C SER A 65 10.93 -4.00 -14.36
N ASN A 66 9.70 -4.43 -14.64
CA ASN A 66 8.72 -3.68 -15.41
C ASN A 66 7.53 -3.31 -14.51
N GLU A 67 7.18 -2.03 -14.48
CA GLU A 67 6.02 -1.52 -13.76
C GLU A 67 4.86 -1.29 -14.72
N LYS A 68 3.70 -1.87 -14.42
CA LYS A 68 2.44 -1.57 -15.10
C LYS A 68 1.42 -0.99 -14.13
N ARG A 69 0.93 0.22 -14.43
CA ARG A 69 -0.18 0.83 -13.71
C ARG A 69 -1.49 0.10 -14.03
N ILE A 70 -2.27 -0.22 -13.00
CA ILE A 70 -3.55 -0.90 -13.15
C ILE A 70 -4.66 -0.17 -12.39
N ASP A 71 -5.88 -0.28 -12.90
CA ASP A 71 -7.05 0.21 -12.19
C ASP A 71 -7.40 -0.71 -11.01
N TYR A 72 -8.02 -0.15 -9.97
CA TYR A 72 -8.41 -0.92 -8.78
C TYR A 72 -9.38 -2.07 -9.10
N THR A 73 -10.20 -1.89 -10.14
CA THR A 73 -11.15 -2.89 -10.64
C THR A 73 -10.46 -4.08 -11.30
N GLN A 74 -9.24 -3.88 -11.83
CA GLN A 74 -8.46 -4.90 -12.53
C GLN A 74 -7.71 -5.84 -11.56
N ILE A 75 -7.71 -5.53 -10.26
CA ILE A 75 -7.08 -6.39 -9.25
C ILE A 75 -7.89 -7.70 -9.14
N PRO A 76 -7.26 -8.88 -9.33
CA PRO A 76 -7.96 -10.16 -9.22
C PRO A 76 -8.57 -10.36 -7.83
N LYS A 77 -9.74 -11.02 -7.74
CA LYS A 77 -10.43 -11.27 -6.48
C LYS A 77 -9.53 -11.97 -5.44
N ALA A 78 -8.76 -12.97 -5.85
CA ALA A 78 -7.83 -13.68 -4.96
C ALA A 78 -6.75 -12.76 -4.35
N VAL A 79 -6.33 -11.73 -5.09
CA VAL A 79 -5.40 -10.70 -4.60
C VAL A 79 -6.12 -9.79 -3.61
N LYS A 80 -7.34 -9.34 -3.94
CA LYS A 80 -8.17 -8.53 -3.02
C LYS A 80 -8.39 -9.23 -1.68
N ASP A 81 -8.71 -10.53 -1.70
CA ASP A 81 -8.93 -11.31 -0.48
C ASP A 81 -7.67 -11.40 0.40
N ARG A 82 -6.49 -11.56 -0.22
CA ARG A 82 -5.22 -11.56 0.51
C ARG A 82 -4.85 -10.18 1.06
N ILE A 83 -5.13 -9.11 0.33
CA ILE A 83 -4.97 -7.73 0.81
C ILE A 83 -5.83 -7.51 2.07
N LEU A 84 -7.07 -8.01 2.08
CA LEU A 84 -7.93 -7.95 3.27
C LEU A 84 -7.42 -8.80 4.43
N GLN A 85 -6.69 -9.88 4.17
CA GLN A 85 -6.07 -10.68 5.22
C GLN A 85 -4.83 -9.99 5.81
N ASP A 86 -4.05 -9.28 4.99
CA ASP A 86 -2.80 -8.61 5.39
C ASP A 86 -2.92 -7.08 5.58
N TYR A 87 -4.15 -6.57 5.72
CA TYR A 87 -4.41 -5.13 5.84
C TYR A 87 -3.64 -4.46 6.99
N LYS A 88 -3.39 -5.19 8.10
CA LYS A 88 -2.63 -4.67 9.25
C LYS A 88 -1.18 -4.35 8.86
N ASN A 89 -0.57 -5.17 8.02
CA ASN A 89 0.80 -4.96 7.54
C ASN A 89 0.86 -3.75 6.59
N ILE A 90 -0.15 -3.58 5.73
CA ILE A 90 -0.31 -2.40 4.87
C ILE A 90 -0.40 -1.12 5.71
N LEU A 91 -1.24 -1.13 6.75
CA LEU A 91 -1.38 0.03 7.65
C LEU A 91 -0.12 0.29 8.47
N LYS A 92 0.63 -0.76 8.85
CA LYS A 92 1.93 -0.62 9.51
C LYS A 92 2.97 0.03 8.58
N GLN A 93 3.07 -0.42 7.33
CA GLN A 93 3.95 0.21 6.34
C GLN A 93 3.58 1.69 6.14
N LEU A 94 2.30 2.02 6.04
CA LEU A 94 1.82 3.40 5.98
C LEU A 94 2.24 4.18 7.23
N TYR A 95 2.09 3.61 8.43
CA TYR A 95 2.50 4.24 9.68
C TYR A 95 4.00 4.54 9.70
N ASP A 96 4.84 3.60 9.29
CA ASP A 96 6.29 3.77 9.26
C ASP A 96 6.70 4.89 8.27
N ILE A 97 6.08 4.91 7.09
CA ILE A 97 6.27 5.96 6.07
C ILE A 97 5.90 7.34 6.65
N LEU A 98 4.69 7.48 7.19
CA LEU A 98 4.20 8.76 7.71
C LEU A 98 4.97 9.20 8.95
N SER A 99 5.41 8.26 9.80
CA SER A 99 6.25 8.54 10.97
C SER A 99 7.62 9.07 10.57
N ALA A 100 8.20 8.54 9.49
CA ALA A 100 9.45 9.07 8.94
C ALA A 100 9.24 10.47 8.35
N PHE A 101 8.12 10.69 7.67
CA PHE A 101 7.80 11.97 7.06
C PHE A 101 7.46 13.06 8.08
N SER A 102 6.76 12.71 9.17
CA SER A 102 6.32 13.65 10.21
C SER A 102 7.47 14.31 10.98
N ARG A 103 8.65 13.68 10.98
CA ARG A 103 9.89 14.27 11.52
C ARG A 103 10.32 15.52 10.75
N ARG A 104 9.96 15.61 9.47
CA ARG A 104 10.27 16.73 8.57
C ARG A 104 9.10 17.69 8.47
N GLU A 105 7.89 17.15 8.30
CA GLU A 105 6.65 17.93 8.14
C GLU A 105 5.66 17.63 9.27
N LYS A 106 5.47 18.60 10.17
CA LYS A 106 4.66 18.43 11.38
C LYS A 106 3.19 18.12 11.10
N ASP A 107 2.69 18.46 9.91
CA ASP A 107 1.29 18.25 9.51
C ASP A 107 0.90 16.76 9.51
N TYR A 108 1.87 15.87 9.31
CA TYR A 108 1.64 14.43 9.35
C TYR A 108 1.57 13.85 10.78
N ALA A 109 1.96 14.60 11.81
CA ALA A 109 2.01 14.09 13.18
C ALA A 109 0.63 13.65 13.70
N GLN A 110 -0.42 14.41 13.38
CA GLN A 110 -1.80 14.06 13.76
C GLN A 110 -2.27 12.77 13.06
N ILE A 111 -1.93 12.60 11.78
CA ILE A 111 -2.30 11.42 11.00
C ILE A 111 -1.60 10.17 11.56
N VAL A 112 -0.31 10.30 11.90
CA VAL A 112 0.48 9.23 12.52
C VAL A 112 -0.13 8.80 13.85
N GLN A 113 -0.53 9.75 14.69
CA GLN A 113 -1.17 9.43 15.97
C GLN A 113 -2.48 8.65 15.77
N GLN A 114 -3.37 9.14 14.90
CA GLN A 114 -4.63 8.45 14.60
C GLN A 114 -4.41 7.04 14.03
N LEU A 115 -3.41 6.87 13.16
CA LEU A 115 -3.08 5.58 12.57
C LEU A 115 -2.48 4.62 13.61
N GLY A 116 -1.67 5.13 14.54
CA GLY A 116 -1.13 4.37 15.66
C GLY A 116 -2.22 3.89 16.63
N GLU A 117 -3.20 4.74 16.94
CA GLU A 117 -4.38 4.37 17.73
C GLU A 117 -5.16 3.24 17.05
N LEU A 118 -5.46 3.37 15.76
CA LEU A 118 -6.16 2.34 14.99
C LEU A 118 -5.40 1.00 14.96
N LEU A 119 -4.07 1.02 14.84
CA LEU A 119 -3.25 -0.19 14.88
C LEU A 119 -3.27 -0.88 16.26
N ASN A 120 -3.38 -0.10 17.34
CA ASN A 120 -3.42 -0.63 18.70
C ASN A 120 -4.80 -1.13 19.12
N GLU A 121 -5.88 -0.48 18.69
CA GLU A 121 -7.26 -0.94 18.93
C GLU A 121 -7.59 -2.28 18.26
N ASN A 122 -6.84 -2.64 17.22
CA ASN A 122 -7.01 -3.88 16.47
C ASN A 122 -5.92 -4.94 16.78
N LYS A 123 -5.21 -4.83 17.91
CA LYS A 123 -4.35 -5.91 18.43
C LYS A 123 -5.18 -6.97 19.14
#